data_AF-A0A0F7HCN8-F1
#
_entry.id   AF-A0A0F7HCN8-F1
#
_cell.length_a   1.000
_cell.length_b   1.000
_cell.length_c   1.000
_cell.angle_alpha   90.00
_cell.angle_beta   90.00
_cell.angle_gamma   90.00
#
_symmetry.space_group_name_H-M   'P 1'
#
loop_
_entity.id
_entity.type
_entity.pdbx_description
1 polymer ?
#
loop_
_entity_poly.entity_id
_entity_poly.type
_entity_poly.pdbx_seq_one_letter_code
_entity_poly.pdbx_strand_id
1 'polypeptide(L)'
;MKKIIIAMLALASLPVSAECWVVSNLKGSTFMKDDAYKRTDDGFSGSFMITIDEKNSSVVTNGTDAGGIKYTPISQNTLIGLSQSDSGEAVETWSINNDGKVMMTKVLTGWGGFDSSKAFVGDVTGKC
;
A
#
# COMPACT_ATOMS: atom_id res chain seq x y z
N MET A 1 -32.05 34.71 -33.73
CA MET A 1 -31.14 33.59 -34.08
C MET A 1 -29.86 33.72 -33.26
N LYS A 2 -29.31 32.59 -32.75
CA LYS A 2 -28.03 32.46 -32.02
C LYS A 2 -27.96 32.97 -30.55
N LYS A 3 -28.68 32.34 -29.61
CA LYS A 3 -28.32 32.38 -28.17
C LYS A 3 -28.56 31.03 -27.44
N ILE A 4 -28.35 29.91 -28.13
CA ILE A 4 -28.52 28.56 -27.54
C ILE A 4 -27.34 27.67 -27.93
N ILE A 5 -26.10 28.02 -27.60
CA ILE A 5 -24.97 27.06 -27.66
C ILE A 5 -23.87 27.47 -26.67
N ILE A 6 -24.16 27.63 -25.38
CA ILE A 6 -23.11 27.64 -24.33
C ILE A 6 -23.68 26.98 -23.07
N ALA A 7 -24.12 25.72 -23.17
CA ALA A 7 -24.60 24.97 -22.01
C ALA A 7 -24.27 23.47 -22.09
N MET A 8 -23.23 23.08 -22.84
CA MET A 8 -22.92 21.66 -23.08
C MET A 8 -21.43 21.31 -22.96
N LEU A 9 -20.64 22.11 -22.23
CA LEU A 9 -19.22 21.81 -21.98
C LEU A 9 -18.81 21.95 -20.50
N ALA A 10 -19.76 21.74 -19.58
CA ALA A 10 -19.44 21.39 -18.20
C ALA A 10 -19.44 19.87 -18.07
N LEU A 11 -18.59 19.17 -18.85
CA LEU A 11 -18.14 17.85 -18.42
C LEU A 11 -17.32 18.11 -17.16
N ALA A 12 -17.98 17.97 -16.01
CA ALA A 12 -17.33 17.97 -14.72
C ALA A 12 -16.24 16.88 -14.78
N SER A 13 -14.98 17.30 -14.90
CA SER A 13 -13.86 16.46 -14.52
C SER A 13 -14.00 16.21 -13.03
N LEU A 14 -14.69 15.14 -12.66
CA LEU A 14 -14.64 14.65 -11.29
C LEU A 14 -13.17 14.43 -10.99
N PRO A 15 -12.57 15.09 -9.99
CA PRO A 15 -11.24 14.71 -9.57
C PRO A 15 -11.36 13.23 -9.16
N VAL A 16 -10.61 12.36 -9.84
CA VAL A 16 -10.26 11.07 -9.25
C VAL A 16 -9.56 11.45 -7.95
N SER A 17 -10.28 11.34 -6.84
CA SER A 17 -9.77 11.73 -5.54
C SER A 17 -8.70 10.73 -5.18
N ALA A 18 -7.47 11.21 -5.00
CA ALA A 18 -6.45 10.41 -4.35
C ALA A 18 -6.99 10.02 -2.97
N GLU A 19 -6.99 8.72 -2.67
CA GLU A 19 -7.37 8.23 -1.35
C GLU A 19 -6.12 8.19 -0.49
N CYS A 20 -6.15 8.79 0.69
CA CYS A 20 -5.00 8.82 1.59
C CYS A 20 -5.41 8.34 2.97
N TRP A 21 -4.67 7.35 3.49
CA TRP A 21 -5.01 6.63 4.70
C TRP A 21 -3.84 6.58 5.65
N VAL A 22 -4.11 6.75 6.94
CA VAL A 22 -3.13 6.52 8.00
C VAL A 22 -3.47 5.20 8.66
N VAL A 23 -2.51 4.27 8.67
CA VAL A 23 -2.68 2.95 9.27
C VAL A 23 -1.61 2.67 10.31
N SER A 24 -1.95 1.92 11.34
CA SER A 24 -1.02 1.51 12.41
C SER A 24 -1.40 0.14 12.96
N ASN A 25 -0.72 -0.29 14.03
CA ASN A 25 -1.00 -1.53 14.74
C ASN A 25 -0.94 -2.79 13.86
N LEU A 26 -0.10 -2.80 12.82
CA LEU A 26 0.11 -3.99 11.99
C LEU A 26 0.70 -5.11 12.83
N LYS A 27 -0.06 -6.20 12.97
CA LYS A 27 0.32 -7.42 13.69
C LYS A 27 -0.06 -8.64 12.88
N GLY A 28 0.68 -9.72 13.03
CA GLY A 28 0.47 -10.92 12.24
C GLY A 28 1.66 -11.84 12.30
N SER A 29 2.04 -12.39 11.15
CA SER A 29 3.07 -13.42 11.10
C SER A 29 4.06 -13.24 9.97
N THR A 30 5.30 -13.57 10.29
CA THR A 30 6.43 -13.64 9.37
C THR A 30 6.92 -15.09 9.30
N PHE A 31 7.33 -15.52 8.10
CA PHE A 31 7.96 -16.81 7.82
C PHE A 31 9.28 -16.52 7.11
N MET A 32 10.37 -16.40 7.88
CA MET A 32 11.67 -15.97 7.38
C MET A 32 12.65 -17.15 7.26
N LYS A 33 13.53 -17.11 6.26
CA LYS A 33 14.49 -18.18 5.97
C LYS A 33 15.45 -18.46 7.13
N ASP A 34 15.97 -17.42 7.78
CA ASP A 34 16.86 -17.58 8.94
C ASP A 34 16.18 -18.29 10.12
N ASP A 35 14.86 -18.19 10.22
CA ASP A 35 14.05 -18.91 11.19
C ASP A 35 13.55 -20.28 10.67
N ALA A 36 14.18 -20.78 9.59
CA ALA A 36 13.78 -21.99 8.87
C ALA A 36 12.30 -21.98 8.43
N TYR A 37 11.80 -20.79 8.06
CA TYR A 37 10.40 -20.54 7.69
C TYR A 37 9.37 -20.95 8.75
N LYS A 38 9.77 -21.01 10.02
CA LYS A 38 8.82 -21.15 11.11
C LYS A 38 7.98 -19.88 11.21
N ARG A 39 6.74 -20.05 11.65
CA ARG A 39 5.86 -18.92 11.96
C ARG A 39 6.42 -18.18 13.18
N THR A 40 6.65 -16.89 13.01
CA THR A 40 6.96 -15.96 14.10
C THR A 40 5.85 -14.92 14.17
N ASP A 41 5.30 -14.68 15.35
CA ASP A 41 4.37 -13.57 15.57
C ASP A 41 5.16 -12.25 15.57
N ASP A 42 4.75 -11.32 14.72
CA ASP A 42 5.52 -10.13 14.35
C ASP A 42 4.59 -8.94 14.11
N GLY A 43 5.15 -7.75 13.98
CA GLY A 43 4.41 -6.53 13.69
C GLY A 43 5.31 -5.33 13.44
N PHE A 44 4.73 -4.30 12.84
CA PHE A 44 5.43 -3.04 12.63
C PHE A 44 5.10 -2.04 13.73
N SER A 45 6.14 -1.43 14.29
CA SER A 45 6.00 -0.28 15.19
C SER A 45 5.91 1.02 14.38
N GLY A 46 4.91 1.85 14.67
CA GLY A 46 4.69 3.15 14.00
C GLY A 46 3.45 3.18 13.11
N SER A 47 3.44 4.13 12.19
CA SER A 47 2.31 4.35 11.26
C SER A 47 2.78 4.42 9.81
N PHE A 48 1.91 3.97 8.92
CA PHE A 48 2.08 4.06 7.48
C PHE A 48 1.05 5.03 6.91
N MET A 49 1.51 5.93 6.05
CA MET A 49 0.65 6.75 5.21
C MET A 49 0.55 6.09 3.85
N ILE A 50 -0.65 5.71 3.45
CA ILE A 50 -0.94 5.02 2.20
C ILE A 50 -1.71 5.98 1.30
N THR A 51 -1.09 6.39 0.21
CA THR A 51 -1.72 7.19 -0.84
C THR A 51 -2.02 6.28 -2.03
N ILE A 52 -3.29 6.23 -2.44
CA ILE A 52 -3.77 5.50 -3.61
C ILE A 52 -4.22 6.53 -4.64
N ASP A 53 -3.39 6.69 -5.67
CA ASP A 53 -3.58 7.58 -6.81
C ASP A 53 -3.10 6.88 -8.09
N GLU A 54 -3.76 7.13 -9.22
CA GLU A 54 -3.43 6.54 -10.52
C GLU A 54 -1.97 6.81 -10.93
N LYS A 55 -1.44 7.97 -10.54
CA LYS A 55 -0.09 8.40 -10.94
C LYS A 55 0.92 8.35 -9.81
N ASN A 56 0.51 8.69 -8.58
CA ASN A 56 1.42 8.91 -7.45
C ASN A 56 1.08 8.06 -6.22
N SER A 57 0.71 6.80 -6.43
CA SER A 57 0.53 5.86 -5.31
C SER A 57 1.82 5.69 -4.52
N SER A 58 1.72 5.68 -3.19
CA SER A 58 2.88 5.55 -2.29
C SER A 58 2.48 4.96 -0.94
N VAL A 59 3.45 4.32 -0.29
CA VAL A 59 3.39 3.95 1.13
C VAL A 59 4.61 4.52 1.81
N VAL A 60 4.38 5.40 2.77
CA VAL A 60 5.42 6.10 3.53
C VAL A 60 5.36 5.65 4.98
N THR A 61 6.50 5.20 5.51
CA THR A 61 6.63 4.78 6.91
C THR A 61 7.34 5.87 7.70
N ASN A 62 6.69 6.42 8.74
CA ASN A 62 7.25 7.49 9.58
C ASN A 62 7.91 8.66 8.79
N GLY A 63 7.32 9.03 7.63
CA GLY A 63 7.84 10.11 6.78
C GLY A 63 8.96 9.72 5.81
N THR A 64 9.35 8.44 5.75
CA THR A 64 10.34 7.91 4.81
C THR A 64 9.73 6.91 3.84
N ASP A 65 10.25 6.87 2.62
CA ASP A 65 9.87 5.86 1.63
C ASP A 65 10.09 4.44 2.20
N ALA A 66 9.11 3.56 2.01
CA ALA A 66 9.09 2.21 2.58
C ALA A 66 10.04 1.21 1.87
N GLY A 67 11.19 1.71 1.39
CA GLY A 67 12.29 0.89 0.88
C GLY A 67 12.35 0.75 -0.64
N GLY A 68 12.09 1.82 -1.41
CA GLY A 68 12.30 1.80 -2.86
C GLY A 68 11.26 0.99 -3.62
N ILE A 69 10.07 0.83 -3.06
CA ILE A 69 8.97 0.05 -3.64
C ILE A 69 8.12 0.95 -4.53
N LYS A 70 7.89 0.54 -5.77
CA LYS A 70 6.98 1.22 -6.67
C LYS A 70 5.57 0.68 -6.47
N TYR A 71 4.63 1.57 -6.15
CA TYR A 71 3.25 1.19 -5.92
C TYR A 71 2.37 1.48 -7.13
N THR A 72 1.50 0.52 -7.45
CA THR A 72 0.48 0.63 -8.49
C THR A 72 -0.88 0.39 -7.86
N PRO A 73 -1.86 1.29 -8.05
CA PRO A 73 -3.21 1.07 -7.54
C PRO A 73 -3.90 -0.05 -8.33
N ILE A 74 -4.61 -0.92 -7.62
CA ILE A 74 -5.51 -1.93 -8.21
C ILE A 74 -6.96 -1.44 -8.14
N SER A 75 -7.31 -0.72 -7.08
CA SER A 75 -8.59 -0.04 -6.88
C SER A 75 -8.39 1.16 -5.94
N GLN A 76 -9.46 1.87 -5.56
CA GLN A 76 -9.41 2.99 -4.61
C GLN A 76 -8.95 2.60 -3.19
N ASN A 77 -8.96 1.31 -2.87
CA ASN A 77 -8.66 0.80 -1.53
C ASN A 77 -7.54 -0.24 -1.53
N THR A 78 -6.99 -0.58 -2.70
CA THR A 78 -5.99 -1.63 -2.82
C THR A 78 -4.86 -1.19 -3.73
N LEU A 79 -3.62 -1.42 -3.29
CA LEU A 79 -2.42 -1.21 -4.08
C LEU A 79 -1.49 -2.43 -4.01
N ILE A 80 -0.65 -2.57 -5.03
CA ILE A 80 0.44 -3.53 -5.09
C ILE A 80 1.77 -2.77 -5.17
N GLY A 81 2.73 -3.16 -4.35
CA GLY A 81 4.09 -2.67 -4.34
C GLY A 81 5.03 -3.69 -4.95
N LEU A 82 5.89 -3.25 -5.85
CA LEU A 82 6.94 -4.07 -6.45
C LEU A 82 8.29 -3.36 -6.30
N SER A 83 9.31 -4.08 -5.86
CA SER A 83 10.71 -3.65 -5.98
C SER A 83 11.53 -4.78 -6.60
N GLN A 84 12.46 -4.41 -7.48
CA GLN A 84 13.43 -5.32 -8.06
C GLN A 84 14.79 -4.62 -8.05
N SER A 85 15.79 -5.32 -7.52
CA SER A 85 17.20 -4.92 -7.55
C SER A 85 18.06 -6.14 -7.87
N ASP A 86 19.35 -5.91 -8.10
CA ASP A 86 20.33 -7.00 -8.31
C ASP A 86 20.42 -7.95 -7.10
N SER A 87 20.01 -7.46 -5.92
CA SER A 87 20.02 -8.19 -4.66
C SER A 87 18.71 -8.91 -4.34
N GLY A 88 17.64 -8.72 -5.10
CA GLY A 88 16.39 -9.41 -4.86
C GLY A 88 15.13 -8.63 -5.24
N GLU A 89 14.00 -9.24 -4.92
CA GLU A 89 12.67 -8.79 -5.29
C GLU A 89 11.78 -8.71 -4.06
N ALA A 90 10.85 -7.74 -4.08
CA ALA A 90 9.77 -7.67 -3.12
C ALA A 90 8.45 -7.50 -3.86
N VAL A 91 7.43 -8.21 -3.38
CA VAL A 91 6.04 -8.00 -3.75
C VAL A 91 5.28 -7.77 -2.47
N GLU A 92 4.59 -6.64 -2.36
CA GLU A 92 3.69 -6.39 -1.24
C GLU A 92 2.33 -5.92 -1.70
N THR A 93 1.31 -6.20 -0.90
CA THR A 93 -0.05 -5.75 -1.14
C THR A 93 -0.58 -5.03 0.08
N TRP A 94 -1.40 -4.02 -0.17
CA TRP A 94 -2.14 -3.32 0.87
C TRP A 94 -3.58 -3.23 0.43
N SER A 95 -4.51 -3.67 1.29
CA SER A 95 -5.94 -3.61 1.03
C SER A 95 -6.69 -3.09 2.25
N ILE A 96 -7.45 -2.02 2.04
CA ILE A 96 -8.15 -1.27 3.09
C ILE A 96 -9.62 -1.64 3.04
N ASN A 97 -10.12 -2.24 4.11
CA ASN A 97 -11.51 -2.64 4.24
C ASN A 97 -12.38 -1.54 4.85
N ASN A 98 -13.69 -1.64 4.59
CA ASN A 98 -14.70 -0.71 5.08
C ASN A 98 -14.94 -0.79 6.60
N ASP A 99 -14.44 -1.83 7.27
CA ASP A 99 -14.50 -2.00 8.72
C ASP A 99 -13.35 -1.31 9.47
N GLY A 100 -12.55 -0.50 8.77
CA GLY A 100 -11.40 0.20 9.34
C GLY A 100 -10.19 -0.71 9.55
N LYS A 101 -10.12 -1.85 8.88
CA LYS A 101 -8.94 -2.72 8.87
C LYS A 101 -8.12 -2.55 7.60
N VAL A 102 -6.83 -2.83 7.71
CA VAL A 102 -5.93 -2.98 6.57
C VAL A 102 -5.29 -4.36 6.60
N MET A 103 -5.28 -5.04 5.46
CA MET A 103 -4.53 -6.28 5.28
C MET A 103 -3.30 -5.96 4.45
N MET A 104 -2.14 -6.39 4.94
CA MET A 104 -0.86 -6.24 4.27
C MET A 104 -0.22 -7.60 4.12
N THR A 105 0.29 -7.89 2.92
CA THR A 105 1.16 -9.05 2.71
C THR A 105 2.45 -8.61 2.04
N LYS A 106 3.53 -9.34 2.28
CA LYS A 106 4.82 -9.08 1.66
C LYS A 106 5.59 -10.37 1.44
N VAL A 107 6.14 -10.54 0.25
CA VAL A 107 7.08 -11.60 -0.09
C VAL A 107 8.40 -10.95 -0.46
N LEU A 108 9.49 -11.48 0.10
CA LEU A 108 10.87 -11.08 -0.16
C LEU A 108 11.64 -12.30 -0.65
N THR A 109 12.34 -12.16 -1.78
CA THR A 109 13.17 -13.22 -2.37
C THR A 109 14.49 -12.67 -2.89
N GLY A 110 15.58 -13.43 -2.74
CA GLY A 110 16.92 -13.04 -3.18
C GLY A 110 17.77 -12.36 -2.10
N TRP A 111 17.18 -12.03 -0.95
CA TRP A 111 17.80 -11.28 0.15
C TRP A 111 18.49 -12.18 1.19
N GLY A 112 18.79 -13.43 0.82
CA GLY A 112 19.46 -14.39 1.68
C GLY A 112 18.58 -14.76 2.88
N GLY A 113 19.11 -14.56 4.10
CA GLY A 113 18.41 -14.89 5.34
C GLY A 113 17.08 -14.17 5.55
N PHE A 114 16.91 -13.00 4.92
CA PHE A 114 15.69 -12.19 4.98
C PHE A 114 14.60 -12.62 4.01
N ASP A 115 14.86 -13.61 3.15
CA ASP A 115 13.84 -14.22 2.30
C ASP A 115 12.65 -14.63 3.16
N SER A 116 11.47 -14.08 2.88
CA SER A 116 10.35 -14.22 3.79
C SER A 116 8.99 -14.05 3.12
N SER A 117 7.97 -14.63 3.74
CA SER A 117 6.56 -14.31 3.51
C SER A 117 5.97 -13.70 4.77
N LYS A 118 5.18 -12.65 4.63
CA LYS A 118 4.59 -11.88 5.73
C LYS A 118 3.12 -11.62 5.46
N ALA A 119 2.31 -11.70 6.51
CA ALA A 119 0.90 -11.37 6.48
C ALA A 119 0.51 -10.66 7.78
N PHE A 120 -0.02 -9.44 7.65
CA PHE A 120 -0.36 -8.57 8.75
C PHE A 120 -1.78 -8.00 8.60
N VAL A 121 -2.41 -7.76 9.74
CA VAL A 121 -3.65 -6.97 9.85
C VAL A 121 -3.38 -5.78 10.75
N GLY A 122 -3.82 -4.60 10.32
CA GLY A 122 -3.69 -3.36 11.06
C GLY A 122 -5.01 -2.60 11.13
N ASP A 123 -4.94 -1.42 11.71
CA ASP A 123 -6.06 -0.51 11.90
C ASP A 123 -5.89 0.75 11.04
N VAL A 124 -6.96 1.18 10.39
CA VAL A 124 -7.08 2.54 9.85
C VAL A 124 -7.33 3.48 11.01
N THR A 125 -6.38 4.37 11.26
CA THR A 125 -6.43 5.33 12.36
C THR A 125 -6.72 6.76 11.91
N GLY A 126 -6.72 7.02 10.60
CA GLY A 126 -7.09 8.31 10.05
C GLY A 126 -7.03 8.41 8.53
N LYS A 127 -7.22 9.63 8.07
CA LYS A 127 -7.04 10.06 6.68
C LYS A 127 -5.87 11.04 6.61
N CYS A 128 -5.27 11.12 5.44
CA CYS A 128 -4.44 12.24 4.98
C CYS A 128 -5.08 12.80 3.70
#